data_AF-A0AAJ4XUY5-F1
#
_entry.id   AF-A0AAJ4XUY5-F1
#
_cell.length_a   1.000
_cell.length_b   1.000
_cell.length_c   1.000
_cell.angle_alpha   90.00
_cell.angle_beta   90.00
_cell.angle_gamma   90.00
#
_symmetry.space_group_name_H-M   'P 1'
#
loop_
_entity.id
_entity.type
_entity.pdbx_description
1 polymer ?
#
loop_
_entity_poly.entity_id
_entity_poly.type
_entity_poly.pdbx_seq_one_letter_code
_entity_poly.pdbx_strand_id
1 'polypeptide(L)'
;MTSQGSQEAAARARSVWTLTPLESVGPLRFGMSMDEAATALPEASELRRFQAEPFRPEVVGIQLGLSPAEPTVYEYFDGSGRLFCVATDAVRGPQIMLNGMELAGGDPAELENWLFDLPDSMGGVSYGPRGNPGINDLGLVLRVQDTARGLVTRPVLIGRDWADRCVDDWEGAIPECEWVGHMWPHPSVPGVRVWPSDEAGYTAAWAGRWSPPF
;
A
#
# COMPACT_ATOMS: atom_id res chain seq x y z
N MET A 1 -36.72 -15.63 22.20
CA MET A 1 -36.08 -15.92 20.89
C MET A 1 -35.38 -14.66 20.44
N THR A 2 -34.18 -14.49 20.95
CA THR A 2 -33.22 -13.40 20.75
C THR A 2 -31.91 -14.09 20.40
N SER A 3 -31.03 -13.46 19.62
CA SER A 3 -29.68 -13.94 19.23
C SER A 3 -29.50 -14.52 17.82
N GLN A 4 -30.03 -13.87 16.78
CA GLN A 4 -29.46 -14.04 15.42
C GLN A 4 -29.19 -12.69 14.72
N GLY A 5 -30.03 -11.67 14.92
CA GLY A 5 -29.84 -10.36 14.27
C GLY A 5 -28.84 -9.40 14.92
N SER A 6 -28.16 -9.78 16.01
CA SER A 6 -27.23 -8.91 16.75
C SER A 6 -25.76 -9.33 16.62
N GLN A 7 -25.48 -10.39 15.85
CA GLN A 7 -24.12 -10.94 15.66
C GLN A 7 -23.52 -10.68 14.27
N GLU A 8 -24.30 -10.24 13.27
CA GLU A 8 -23.81 -9.88 11.93
C GLU A 8 -23.39 -8.41 11.77
N ALA A 9 -23.62 -7.57 12.79
CA ALA A 9 -23.28 -6.13 12.78
C ALA A 9 -22.18 -5.75 13.79
N ALA A 10 -21.41 -6.72 14.28
CA ALA A 10 -20.09 -6.41 14.79
C ALA A 10 -19.17 -6.22 13.58
N ALA A 11 -19.07 -4.99 13.08
CA ALA A 11 -17.96 -4.61 12.21
C ALA A 11 -16.69 -5.13 12.89
N ARG A 12 -16.05 -6.15 12.31
CA ARG A 12 -14.88 -6.78 12.90
C ARG A 12 -13.86 -5.66 13.04
N ALA A 13 -13.59 -5.24 14.27
CA ALA A 13 -12.72 -4.09 14.52
C ALA A 13 -11.38 -4.37 13.84
N ARG A 14 -10.95 -3.46 12.97
CA ARG A 14 -9.67 -3.58 12.27
C ARG A 14 -8.56 -3.68 13.30
N SER A 15 -7.60 -4.56 13.09
CA SER A 15 -6.37 -4.55 13.88
C SER A 15 -5.67 -3.21 13.69
N VAL A 16 -5.07 -2.67 14.74
CA VAL A 16 -4.34 -1.40 14.69
C VAL A 16 -2.85 -1.70 14.68
N TRP A 17 -2.14 -1.20 13.66
CA TRP A 17 -0.71 -1.38 13.48
C TRP A 17 0.01 -0.04 13.57
N THR A 18 1.11 0.01 14.31
CA THR A 18 1.97 1.19 14.35
C THR A 18 3.03 1.11 13.26
N LEU A 19 3.19 2.20 12.52
CA LEU A 19 4.36 2.40 11.65
C LEU A 19 5.53 2.92 12.49
N THR A 20 6.63 2.17 12.48
CA THR A 20 7.94 2.70 12.84
C THR A 20 8.68 2.97 11.54
N PRO A 21 8.87 4.26 11.16
CA PRO A 21 9.45 4.65 9.88
C PRO A 21 10.67 3.83 9.48
N LEU A 22 10.67 3.35 8.24
CA LEU A 22 11.78 2.59 7.62
C LEU A 22 12.15 1.25 8.28
N GLU A 23 11.50 0.87 9.39
CA GLU A 23 11.89 -0.29 10.20
C GLU A 23 10.81 -1.37 10.26
N SER A 24 9.56 -0.99 10.54
CA SER A 24 8.48 -1.97 10.72
C SER A 24 7.09 -1.37 10.59
N VAL A 25 6.11 -2.19 10.21
CA VAL A 25 4.69 -1.87 10.26
C VAL A 25 3.94 -2.99 10.99
N GLY A 26 3.39 -2.66 12.15
CA GLY A 26 2.76 -3.65 13.03
C GLY A 26 3.75 -4.79 13.36
N PRO A 27 3.41 -6.06 13.11
CA PRO A 27 4.29 -7.19 13.40
C PRO A 27 5.38 -7.42 12.34
N LEU A 28 5.27 -6.79 11.16
CA LEU A 28 6.20 -6.98 10.06
C LEU A 28 7.41 -6.05 10.18
N ARG A 29 8.62 -6.60 10.03
CA ARG A 29 9.87 -5.84 9.95
C ARG A 29 10.45 -5.93 8.55
N PHE A 30 10.90 -4.81 8.01
CA PHE A 30 11.59 -4.82 6.73
C PHE A 30 12.91 -5.61 6.86
N GLY A 31 13.27 -6.37 5.82
CA GLY A 31 14.38 -7.32 5.80
C GLY A 31 14.01 -8.74 6.26
N MET A 32 12.79 -8.99 6.75
CA MET A 32 12.32 -10.36 7.03
C MET A 32 12.36 -11.22 5.76
N SER A 33 12.72 -12.49 5.90
CA SER A 33 12.44 -13.52 4.91
C SER A 33 10.93 -13.83 4.86
N MET A 34 10.49 -14.53 3.81
CA MET A 34 9.08 -14.95 3.68
C MET A 34 8.61 -15.80 4.87
N ASP A 35 9.45 -16.71 5.38
CA ASP A 35 9.11 -17.56 6.52
C ASP A 35 8.99 -16.74 7.83
N GLU A 36 9.87 -15.75 8.02
CA GLU A 36 9.81 -14.83 9.16
C GLU A 36 8.55 -13.95 9.11
N ALA A 37 8.20 -13.43 7.93
CA ALA A 37 6.98 -12.65 7.73
C ALA A 37 5.71 -13.48 7.99
N ALA A 38 5.65 -14.70 7.44
CA ALA A 38 4.55 -15.64 7.69
C ALA A 38 4.43 -15.98 9.19
N THR A 39 5.56 -16.15 9.89
CA THR A 39 5.58 -16.39 11.34
C THR A 39 5.10 -15.17 12.14
N ALA A 40 5.37 -13.96 11.66
CA ALA A 40 4.93 -12.71 12.30
C ALA A 40 3.41 -12.48 12.16
N LEU A 41 2.77 -13.10 11.16
CA LEU A 41 1.32 -13.01 10.90
C LEU A 41 0.64 -14.40 10.90
N PRO A 42 0.64 -15.13 12.03
CA PRO A 42 0.16 -16.51 12.06
C PRO A 42 -1.36 -16.65 11.81
N GLU A 43 -2.12 -15.56 11.94
CA GLU A 43 -3.57 -15.53 11.66
C GLU A 43 -3.90 -15.21 10.19
N ALA A 44 -2.91 -14.77 9.40
CA ALA A 44 -3.11 -14.43 8.00
C ALA A 44 -2.83 -15.65 7.11
N SER A 45 -3.70 -15.89 6.13
CA SER A 45 -3.49 -16.93 5.11
C SER A 45 -2.93 -16.33 3.84
N GLU A 46 -1.92 -16.97 3.24
CA GLU A 46 -1.50 -16.68 1.86
C GLU A 46 -2.64 -17.04 0.90
N LEU A 47 -3.23 -16.03 0.26
CA LEU A 47 -4.29 -16.19 -0.73
C LEU A 47 -3.70 -16.41 -2.12
N ARG A 48 -2.62 -15.69 -2.44
CA ARG A 48 -2.01 -15.70 -3.75
C ARG A 48 -0.58 -15.19 -3.70
N ARG A 49 0.28 -15.79 -4.53
CA ARG A 49 1.60 -15.30 -4.89
C ARG A 49 1.61 -14.82 -6.34
N PHE A 50 2.34 -13.75 -6.62
CA PHE A 50 2.36 -13.14 -7.95
C PHE A 50 3.69 -12.41 -8.25
N GLN A 51 3.97 -12.20 -9.53
CA GLN A 51 5.07 -11.34 -9.97
C GLN A 51 4.64 -9.88 -9.82
N ALA A 52 5.28 -9.14 -8.93
CA ALA A 52 4.90 -7.76 -8.61
C ALA A 52 5.47 -6.73 -9.61
N GLU A 53 6.58 -7.06 -10.25
CA GLU A 53 7.30 -6.16 -11.16
C GLU A 53 7.47 -6.80 -12.55
N PRO A 54 6.98 -6.19 -13.65
CA PRO A 54 7.09 -6.74 -15.00
C PRO A 54 8.53 -6.97 -15.47
N PHE A 55 9.46 -6.08 -15.12
CA PHE A 55 10.84 -6.13 -15.61
C PHE A 55 11.83 -6.83 -14.66
N ARG A 56 11.37 -7.20 -13.45
CA ARG A 56 12.15 -7.89 -12.42
C ARG A 56 11.34 -9.06 -11.86
N PRO A 57 11.27 -10.19 -12.57
CA PRO A 57 10.43 -11.34 -12.19
C PRO A 57 10.80 -11.94 -10.82
N GLU A 58 12.00 -11.63 -10.31
CA GLU A 58 12.46 -11.99 -8.97
C GLU A 58 11.75 -11.23 -7.84
N VAL A 59 11.09 -10.10 -8.14
CA VAL A 59 10.28 -9.36 -7.17
C VAL A 59 8.92 -10.04 -7.02
N VAL A 60 8.69 -10.61 -5.84
CA VAL A 60 7.51 -11.42 -5.55
C VAL A 60 6.56 -10.66 -4.63
N GLY A 61 5.28 -10.65 -5.00
CA GLY A 61 4.19 -10.19 -4.15
C GLY A 61 3.41 -11.36 -3.55
N ILE A 62 2.96 -11.20 -2.30
CA ILE A 62 2.10 -12.13 -1.57
C ILE A 62 0.86 -11.37 -1.09
N GLN A 63 -0.32 -11.88 -1.43
CA GLN A 63 -1.59 -11.41 -0.89
C GLN A 63 -1.95 -12.23 0.34
N LEU A 64 -2.15 -11.55 1.46
CA LEU A 64 -2.55 -12.15 2.72
C LEU A 64 -3.99 -11.73 3.08
N GLY A 65 -4.78 -12.65 3.61
CA GLY A 65 -6.13 -12.40 4.10
C GLY A 65 -6.39 -12.99 5.49
N LEU A 66 -7.13 -12.25 6.32
CA LEU A 66 -7.67 -12.74 7.61
C LEU A 66 -8.97 -13.55 7.46
N SER A 67 -9.57 -13.49 6.27
CA SER A 67 -10.71 -14.30 5.83
C SER A 67 -10.32 -14.99 4.53
N PRO A 68 -10.78 -16.22 4.28
CA PRO A 68 -10.68 -16.81 2.95
C PRO A 68 -11.29 -15.86 1.91
N ALA A 69 -10.57 -15.66 0.81
CA ALA A 69 -10.97 -14.92 -0.41
C ALA A 69 -10.78 -13.39 -0.46
N GLU A 70 -10.50 -12.68 0.64
CA GLU A 70 -10.30 -11.21 0.56
C GLU A 70 -8.90 -10.78 1.05
N PRO A 71 -8.09 -10.15 0.18
CA PRO A 71 -6.78 -9.64 0.58
C PRO A 71 -6.92 -8.45 1.52
N THR A 72 -6.10 -8.45 2.56
CA THR A 72 -6.04 -7.42 3.61
C THR A 72 -4.67 -6.77 3.70
N VAL A 73 -3.61 -7.53 3.38
CA VAL A 73 -2.21 -7.08 3.40
C VAL A 73 -1.51 -7.63 2.17
N TYR A 74 -0.60 -6.85 1.62
CA TYR A 74 0.22 -7.17 0.47
C TYR A 74 1.68 -7.04 0.91
N GLU A 75 2.43 -8.13 0.80
CA GLU A 75 3.85 -8.18 1.13
C GLU A 75 4.66 -8.31 -0.14
N TYR A 76 5.77 -7.59 -0.22
CA TYR A 76 6.64 -7.57 -1.38
C TYR A 76 8.07 -7.92 -0.97
N PHE A 77 8.63 -8.90 -1.66
CA PHE A 77 9.95 -9.45 -1.43
C PHE A 77 10.84 -9.17 -2.63
N ASP A 78 12.06 -8.71 -2.36
CA ASP A 78 13.04 -8.43 -3.41
C ASP A 78 13.64 -9.72 -3.98
N GLY A 79 14.57 -9.60 -4.94
CA GLY A 79 15.21 -10.76 -5.57
C GLY A 79 16.06 -11.63 -4.63
N SER A 80 16.34 -11.16 -3.41
CA SER A 80 17.01 -11.93 -2.36
C SER A 80 16.03 -12.58 -1.38
N GLY A 81 14.72 -12.37 -1.58
CA GLY A 81 13.65 -12.89 -0.72
C GLY A 81 13.44 -12.09 0.54
N ARG A 82 13.81 -10.80 0.56
CA ARG A 82 13.69 -9.91 1.73
C ARG A 82 12.48 -9.00 1.59
N LEU A 83 11.64 -8.95 2.63
CA LEU A 83 10.48 -8.08 2.73
C LEU A 83 10.95 -6.63 2.68
N PHE A 84 10.61 -5.93 1.62
CA PHE A 84 11.03 -4.54 1.44
C PHE A 84 9.86 -3.57 1.37
N CYS A 85 8.67 -4.04 0.99
CA CYS A 85 7.49 -3.21 0.85
C CYS A 85 6.25 -3.93 1.40
N VAL A 86 5.37 -3.15 2.03
CA VAL A 86 4.08 -3.59 2.57
C VAL A 86 3.01 -2.59 2.16
N ALA A 87 1.89 -3.09 1.66
CA ALA A 87 0.69 -2.29 1.46
C ALA A 87 -0.50 -2.96 2.15
N THR A 88 -1.53 -2.19 2.49
CA THR A 88 -2.72 -2.70 3.20
C THR A 88 -3.97 -2.35 2.44
N ASP A 89 -4.99 -3.21 2.41
CA ASP A 89 -6.30 -2.80 1.90
C ASP A 89 -6.86 -1.67 2.79
N ALA A 90 -7.38 -0.61 2.18
CA ALA A 90 -7.79 0.60 2.88
C ALA A 90 -8.98 0.38 3.83
N VAL A 91 -9.79 -0.66 3.62
CA VAL A 91 -11.05 -0.92 4.33
C VAL A 91 -10.96 -2.16 5.22
N ARG A 92 -10.37 -3.23 4.71
CA ARG A 92 -10.30 -4.56 5.32
C ARG A 92 -8.96 -4.82 6.00
N GLY A 93 -7.92 -4.12 5.55
CA GLY A 93 -6.58 -4.21 6.12
C GLY A 93 -6.49 -3.65 7.52
N PRO A 94 -5.36 -3.83 8.21
CA PRO A 94 -5.10 -3.16 9.47
C PRO A 94 -5.18 -1.64 9.32
N GLN A 95 -5.56 -0.96 10.40
CA GLN A 95 -5.48 0.49 10.51
C GLN A 95 -4.02 0.86 10.82
N ILE A 96 -3.33 1.51 9.88
CA ILE A 96 -1.94 1.93 10.08
C ILE A 96 -1.91 3.29 10.79
N MET A 97 -1.15 3.38 11.87
CA MET A 97 -1.01 4.58 12.70
C MET A 97 0.42 5.14 12.63
N LEU A 98 0.53 6.46 12.46
CA LEU A 98 1.79 7.21 12.65
C LEU A 98 1.48 8.52 13.38
N ASN A 99 2.12 8.76 14.53
CA ASN A 99 1.92 9.96 15.35
C ASN A 99 0.45 10.32 15.62
N GLY A 100 -0.39 9.31 15.84
CA GLY A 100 -1.82 9.47 16.11
C GLY A 100 -2.69 9.64 14.86
N MET A 101 -2.11 9.69 13.66
CA MET A 101 -2.83 9.75 12.39
C MET A 101 -3.08 8.36 11.81
N GLU A 102 -4.29 8.15 11.32
CA GLU A 102 -4.74 6.99 10.56
C GLU A 102 -4.33 7.11 9.09
N LEU A 103 -3.39 6.28 8.63
CA LEU A 103 -2.88 6.34 7.26
C LEU A 103 -3.72 5.55 6.25
N ALA A 104 -4.54 4.60 6.72
CA ALA A 104 -5.35 3.72 5.87
C ALA A 104 -6.85 3.98 6.04
N GLY A 105 -7.59 4.15 4.95
CA GLY A 105 -9.04 4.35 4.98
C GLY A 105 -9.49 5.78 5.33
N GLY A 106 -8.56 6.73 5.43
CA GLY A 106 -8.85 8.14 5.73
C GLY A 106 -9.17 8.97 4.48
N ASP A 107 -9.48 10.25 4.69
CA ASP A 107 -9.69 11.23 3.62
C ASP A 107 -8.34 11.65 3.00
N PRO A 108 -8.19 11.64 1.66
CA PRO A 108 -6.95 12.03 1.01
C PRO A 108 -6.51 13.47 1.33
N ALA A 109 -7.42 14.44 1.31
CA ALA A 109 -7.06 15.84 1.53
C ALA A 109 -6.66 16.11 2.98
N GLU A 110 -7.34 15.50 3.94
CA GLU A 110 -6.94 15.55 5.35
C GLU A 110 -5.54 14.98 5.56
N LEU A 111 -5.25 13.80 4.99
CA LEU A 111 -3.96 13.14 5.19
C LEU A 111 -2.81 13.88 4.47
N GLU A 112 -3.07 14.49 3.31
CA GLU A 112 -2.11 15.34 2.62
C GLU A 112 -1.76 16.59 3.42
N ASN A 113 -2.77 17.29 3.97
CA ASN A 113 -2.52 18.44 4.84
C ASN A 113 -1.73 18.03 6.08
N TRP A 114 -2.06 16.89 6.68
CA TRP A 114 -1.31 16.35 7.82
C TRP A 114 0.16 16.07 7.46
N LEU A 115 0.45 15.55 6.26
CA LEU A 115 1.83 15.35 5.80
C LEU A 115 2.60 16.68 5.72
N PHE A 116 1.96 17.76 5.27
CA PHE A 116 2.57 19.09 5.22
C PHE A 116 2.80 19.71 6.60
N ASP A 117 2.01 19.30 7.60
CA ASP A 117 2.14 19.76 8.99
C ASP A 117 3.19 18.97 9.79
N LEU A 118 3.78 17.92 9.21
CA LEU A 118 4.82 17.15 9.87
C LEU A 118 6.09 17.99 10.09
N PRO A 119 6.81 17.81 11.21
CA PRO A 119 8.08 18.49 11.43
C PRO A 119 9.11 18.14 10.35
N ASP A 120 9.91 19.11 9.92
CA ASP A 120 10.98 18.94 8.91
C ASP A 120 11.94 17.77 9.22
N SER A 121 12.12 17.42 10.49
CA SER A 121 12.94 16.28 10.91
C SER A 121 12.43 14.91 10.45
N MET A 122 11.18 14.85 9.96
CA MET A 122 10.57 13.65 9.39
C MET A 122 10.66 13.59 7.86
N GLY A 123 11.35 14.56 7.24
CA GLY A 123 11.51 14.65 5.81
C GLY A 123 10.48 15.55 5.13
N GLY A 124 10.71 15.86 3.86
CA GLY A 124 9.83 16.70 3.05
C GLY A 124 8.83 15.88 2.24
N VAL A 125 7.60 16.41 2.10
CA VAL A 125 6.61 15.89 1.16
C VAL A 125 7.13 16.04 -0.26
N SER A 126 7.04 14.96 -1.03
CA SER A 126 7.39 14.91 -2.44
C SER A 126 6.30 14.18 -3.22
N TYR A 127 6.23 14.48 -4.51
CA TYR A 127 5.26 13.87 -5.42
C TYR A 127 6.03 13.18 -6.53
N GLY A 128 5.71 11.91 -6.75
CA GLY A 128 6.21 11.18 -7.91
C GLY A 128 5.58 11.66 -9.22
N PRO A 129 6.10 11.21 -10.38
CA PRO A 129 5.50 11.47 -11.69
C PRO A 129 4.02 11.08 -11.81
N ARG A 130 3.57 10.07 -11.05
CA ARG A 130 2.15 9.66 -10.96
C ARG A 130 1.33 10.44 -9.90
N GLY A 131 1.88 11.51 -9.34
CA GLY A 131 1.17 12.48 -8.50
C GLY A 131 0.81 12.01 -7.09
N ASN A 132 1.34 10.87 -6.63
CA ASN A 132 1.08 10.37 -5.28
C ASN A 132 2.03 11.06 -4.29
N PRO A 133 1.52 11.62 -3.17
CA PRO A 133 2.36 12.20 -2.15
C PRO A 133 3.08 11.12 -1.34
N GLY A 134 4.29 11.43 -0.89
CA GLY A 134 5.04 10.59 0.01
C GLY A 134 6.24 11.30 0.62
N ILE A 135 6.88 10.60 1.56
CA ILE A 135 8.06 11.07 2.27
C ILE A 135 9.06 9.91 2.35
N ASN A 136 10.20 10.04 1.68
CA ASN A 136 11.24 9.01 1.64
C ASN A 136 11.76 8.67 3.04
N ASP A 137 11.95 9.68 3.91
CA ASP A 137 12.45 9.47 5.28
C ASP A 137 11.46 8.71 6.19
N LEU A 138 10.19 8.61 5.76
CA LEU A 138 9.20 7.76 6.41
C LEU A 138 9.05 6.39 5.75
N GLY A 139 9.61 6.21 4.54
CA GLY A 139 9.33 5.07 3.68
C GLY A 139 7.85 5.00 3.32
N LEU A 140 7.22 6.14 3.06
CA LEU A 140 5.76 6.24 2.88
C LEU A 140 5.43 6.81 1.51
N VAL A 141 4.55 6.12 0.80
CA VAL A 141 3.78 6.66 -0.32
C VAL A 141 2.30 6.45 -0.05
N LEU A 142 1.51 7.51 -0.20
CA LEU A 142 0.06 7.42 -0.08
C LEU A 142 -0.57 7.18 -1.44
N ARG A 143 -1.24 6.04 -1.55
CA ARG A 143 -2.14 5.71 -2.65
C ARG A 143 -3.58 5.98 -2.22
N VAL A 144 -4.49 5.85 -3.17
CA VAL A 144 -5.93 5.82 -2.90
C VAL A 144 -6.54 4.51 -3.36
N GLN A 145 -7.64 4.14 -2.72
CA GLN A 145 -8.47 3.00 -3.10
C GLN A 145 -9.91 3.49 -3.25
N ASP A 146 -10.55 3.16 -4.38
CA ASP A 146 -11.97 3.44 -4.58
C ASP A 146 -12.82 2.43 -3.82
N THR A 147 -13.88 2.94 -3.20
CA THR A 147 -14.77 2.16 -2.35
C THR A 147 -16.20 2.64 -2.57
N ALA A 148 -17.17 1.88 -2.06
CA ALA A 148 -18.57 2.31 -2.06
C ALA A 148 -18.81 3.65 -1.33
N ARG A 149 -17.84 4.14 -0.54
CA ARG A 149 -17.89 5.41 0.19
C ARG A 149 -17.07 6.52 -0.49
N GLY A 150 -16.46 6.24 -1.64
CA GLY A 150 -15.52 7.12 -2.33
C GLY A 150 -14.06 6.71 -2.14
N LEU A 151 -13.16 7.58 -2.61
CA LEU A 151 -11.72 7.39 -2.51
C LEU A 151 -11.26 7.55 -1.06
N VAL A 152 -10.48 6.58 -0.59
CA VAL A 152 -9.87 6.59 0.73
C VAL A 152 -8.38 6.28 0.64
N THR A 153 -7.60 6.69 1.63
CA THR A 153 -6.15 6.54 1.64
C THR A 153 -5.72 5.07 1.78
N ARG A 154 -4.63 4.71 1.11
CA ARG A 154 -4.02 3.38 1.14
C ARG A 154 -2.50 3.55 1.24
N PRO A 155 -1.87 3.28 2.38
CA PRO A 155 -0.43 3.45 2.52
C PRO A 155 0.32 2.31 1.83
N VAL A 156 1.40 2.67 1.13
CA VAL A 156 2.44 1.77 0.64
C VAL A 156 3.72 2.14 1.39
N LEU A 157 4.29 1.16 2.08
CA LEU A 157 5.32 1.34 3.09
C LEU A 157 6.57 0.59 2.71
N ILE A 158 7.74 1.21 2.88
CA ILE A 158 9.03 0.69 2.42
C ILE A 158 10.09 0.73 3.52
N GLY A 159 10.98 -0.26 3.49
CA GLY A 159 12.12 -0.36 4.41
C GLY A 159 13.28 0.56 4.04
N ARG A 160 14.13 0.85 5.05
CA ARG A 160 15.28 1.76 4.96
C ARG A 160 16.12 1.59 3.70
N ASP A 161 16.49 0.35 3.37
CA ASP A 161 17.43 0.06 2.28
C ASP A 161 16.82 0.29 0.88
N TRP A 162 15.49 0.52 0.81
CA TRP A 162 14.73 0.69 -0.42
C TRP A 162 13.97 2.03 -0.50
N ALA A 163 14.15 2.90 0.50
CA ALA A 163 13.38 4.13 0.66
C ALA A 163 13.87 5.30 -0.19
N ASP A 164 15.09 5.22 -0.73
CA ASP A 164 15.57 6.26 -1.64
C ASP A 164 14.63 6.36 -2.84
N ARG A 165 14.14 7.59 -3.08
CA ARG A 165 13.21 7.92 -4.17
C ARG A 165 11.95 7.04 -4.20
N CYS A 166 11.43 6.58 -3.06
CA CYS A 166 10.27 5.67 -3.06
C CYS A 166 9.00 6.26 -3.69
N VAL A 167 8.88 7.60 -3.75
CA VAL A 167 7.79 8.28 -4.48
C VAL A 167 7.95 8.22 -6.00
N ASP A 168 9.15 7.99 -6.52
CA ASP A 168 9.45 7.93 -7.95
C ASP A 168 9.08 6.55 -8.48
N ASP A 169 8.21 6.52 -9.48
CA ASP A 169 7.66 5.29 -10.05
C ASP A 169 8.56 4.64 -11.11
N TRP A 170 9.70 5.27 -11.43
CA TRP A 170 10.71 4.74 -12.35
C TRP A 170 11.98 4.30 -11.64
N GLU A 171 12.48 5.12 -10.71
CA GLU A 171 13.73 4.89 -9.99
C GLU A 171 13.53 4.29 -8.59
N GLY A 172 12.33 4.44 -8.01
CA GLY A 172 12.00 3.93 -6.70
C GLY A 172 11.78 2.41 -6.67
N ALA A 173 11.80 1.85 -5.46
CA ALA A 173 11.68 0.40 -5.28
C ALA A 173 10.22 -0.11 -5.27
N ILE A 174 9.21 0.76 -5.15
CA ILE A 174 7.80 0.33 -5.11
C ILE A 174 7.46 -0.42 -6.41
N PRO A 175 6.93 -1.65 -6.34
CA PRO A 175 6.60 -2.44 -7.53
C PRO A 175 5.60 -1.76 -8.46
N GLU A 176 5.73 -1.96 -9.77
CA GLU A 176 4.82 -1.41 -10.78
C GLU A 176 3.34 -1.69 -10.48
N CYS A 177 3.00 -2.87 -9.95
CA CYS A 177 1.61 -3.19 -9.61
C CYS A 177 0.97 -2.23 -8.59
N GLU A 178 1.76 -1.64 -7.69
CA GLU A 178 1.26 -0.71 -6.68
C GLU A 178 0.94 0.67 -7.26
N TRP A 179 1.46 0.97 -8.45
CA TRP A 179 1.21 2.23 -9.14
C TRP A 179 -0.02 2.20 -10.06
N VAL A 180 -0.59 1.02 -10.29
CA VAL A 180 -1.81 0.81 -11.09
C VAL A 180 -3.06 1.10 -10.25
N GLY A 181 -4.12 1.57 -10.91
CA GLY A 181 -5.39 1.90 -10.31
C GLY A 181 -5.60 3.40 -10.14
N HIS A 182 -6.38 3.78 -9.14
CA HIS A 182 -6.77 5.18 -8.93
C HIS A 182 -5.57 6.06 -8.59
N MET A 183 -5.53 7.23 -9.22
CA MET A 183 -4.52 8.25 -8.94
C MET A 183 -4.95 9.14 -7.78
N TRP A 184 -3.96 9.69 -7.08
CA TRP A 184 -4.20 10.70 -6.04
C TRP A 184 -4.99 11.89 -6.62
N PRO A 185 -6.07 12.33 -5.95
CA PRO A 185 -6.88 13.42 -6.46
C PRO A 185 -6.10 14.74 -6.38
N HIS A 186 -5.76 15.32 -7.53
CA HIS A 186 -5.09 16.62 -7.60
C HIS A 186 -5.98 17.69 -8.26
N PRO A 187 -6.25 18.85 -7.62
CA PRO A 187 -7.15 19.87 -8.15
C PRO A 187 -6.75 20.42 -9.53
N SER A 188 -5.46 20.43 -9.86
CA SER A 188 -4.97 20.96 -11.13
C SER A 188 -5.03 19.97 -12.30
N VAL A 189 -5.32 18.68 -12.06
CA VAL A 189 -5.37 17.64 -13.10
C VAL A 189 -6.64 16.77 -12.95
N PRO A 190 -7.84 17.33 -13.14
CA PRO A 190 -9.11 16.64 -12.85
C PRO A 190 -9.47 15.50 -13.82
N GLY A 191 -8.72 15.36 -14.94
CA GLY A 191 -9.03 14.45 -16.05
C GLY A 191 -8.48 13.04 -15.88
N VAL A 192 -7.28 12.86 -15.31
CA VAL A 192 -6.68 11.53 -15.17
C VAL A 192 -6.98 10.97 -13.78
N ARG A 193 -7.85 9.96 -13.72
CA ARG A 193 -8.33 9.37 -12.46
C ARG A 193 -7.79 7.99 -12.17
N VAL A 194 -7.32 7.30 -13.21
CA VAL A 194 -6.84 5.91 -13.15
C VAL A 194 -5.61 5.80 -14.04
N TRP A 195 -4.61 5.07 -13.57
CA TRP A 195 -3.43 4.67 -14.31
C TRP A 195 -3.38 3.14 -14.48
N PRO A 196 -3.09 2.62 -15.69
CA PRO A 196 -3.06 3.32 -16.98
C PRO A 196 -4.41 3.95 -17.34
N SER A 197 -4.39 5.02 -18.12
CA SER A 197 -5.63 5.71 -18.54
C SER A 197 -6.32 4.98 -19.70
N ASP A 198 -7.61 4.72 -19.56
CA ASP A 198 -8.46 4.15 -20.63
C ASP A 198 -8.79 5.18 -21.74
N GLU A 199 -8.65 6.48 -21.46
CA GLU A 199 -9.16 7.55 -22.32
C GLU A 199 -8.27 7.88 -23.52
N ALA A 200 -6.99 7.50 -23.49
CA ALA A 200 -5.99 7.97 -24.45
C ALA A 200 -5.56 6.91 -25.50
N GLY A 201 -6.16 5.72 -25.52
CA GLY A 201 -5.64 4.60 -26.32
C GLY A 201 -4.22 4.18 -25.91
N TYR A 202 -3.77 4.61 -24.74
CA TYR A 202 -2.48 4.29 -24.17
C TYR A 202 -2.54 2.88 -23.58
N THR A 203 -1.79 1.96 -24.17
CA THR A 203 -1.57 0.63 -23.58
C THR A 203 -0.20 0.65 -22.92
N ALA A 204 -0.15 0.44 -21.60
CA ALA A 204 1.12 0.29 -20.91
C ALA A 204 1.89 -0.90 -21.52
N ALA A 205 3.10 -0.63 -22.03
CA ALA A 205 3.94 -1.64 -22.66
C ALA A 205 4.79 -2.35 -21.60
N TRP A 206 4.18 -3.24 -20.82
CA TRP A 206 4.89 -4.08 -19.87
C TRP A 206 5.59 -5.25 -20.58
N ALA A 207 6.68 -5.76 -20.00
CA ALA A 207 7.39 -6.89 -20.57
C ALA A 207 6.51 -8.16 -20.66
N GLY A 208 6.48 -8.78 -21.84
CA GLY A 208 5.82 -10.07 -22.05
C GLY A 208 4.29 -10.01 -21.94
N ARG A 209 3.70 -10.98 -21.22
CA ARG A 209 2.26 -11.06 -20.93
C ARG A 209 1.92 -10.64 -19.51
N TRP A 210 2.79 -9.84 -18.87
CA TRP A 210 2.51 -9.38 -17.51
C TRP A 210 1.26 -8.49 -17.50
N SER A 211 0.42 -8.70 -16.49
CA SER A 211 -0.73 -7.86 -16.20
C SER A 211 -0.76 -7.58 -14.69
N PRO A 212 -1.18 -6.39 -14.26
CA PRO A 212 -1.34 -6.05 -12.86
C PRO A 212 -2.16 -7.13 -12.15
N PRO A 213 -1.71 -7.58 -10.98
CA PRO A 213 -2.32 -8.69 -10.25
C PRO A 213 -3.64 -8.31 -9.57
N PHE A 214 -3.95 -7.02 -9.47
CA PHE A 214 -5.15 -6.41 -8.89
C PHE A 214 -5.42 -5.05 -9.52
#